data_AF-A0A0C9WY79-F1
#
_entry.id   AF-A0A0C9WY79-F1
#
_cell.length_a   1.000
_cell.length_b   1.000
_cell.length_c   1.000
_cell.angle_alpha   90.00
_cell.angle_beta   90.00
_cell.angle_gamma   90.00
#
_symmetry.space_group_name_H-M   'P 1'
#
loop_
_entity.id
_entity.type
_entity.pdbx_description
1 polymer ?
#
loop_
_entity_poly.entity_id
_entity_poly.type
_entity_poly.pdbx_seq_one_letter_code
_entity_poly.pdbx_strand_id
1 'polypeptide(L)' 'GIYLPSIMLVVQWHTSCDLCIKWQCFGQAACDFTLIAIALFLVELMYFNET' A
#
# COMPACT_ATOMS: atom_id res chain seq x y z
N GLY A 1 -2.70 -15.08 -10.41
CA GLY A 1 -2.03 -14.37 -9.30
C GLY A 1 -0.71 -15.06 -9.02
N ILE A 2 0.35 -14.29 -8.80
CA ILE A 2 1.64 -14.83 -8.32
C ILE A 2 1.51 -14.95 -6.79
N TYR A 3 1.93 -16.08 -6.23
CA TYR A 3 2.00 -16.21 -4.78
C TYR A 3 3.15 -15.35 -4.26
N LEU A 4 2.80 -14.30 -3.51
CA LEU A 4 3.75 -13.46 -2.80
C LEU A 4 3.72 -13.87 -1.32
N PRO A 5 4.88 -14.05 -0.68
CA PRO A 5 4.92 -14.16 0.77
C PRO A 5 4.36 -12.88 1.40
N SER A 6 3.85 -12.99 2.63
CA SER A 6 3.25 -11.85 3.31
C SER A 6 4.24 -10.68 3.39
N ILE A 7 3.78 -9.50 2.97
CA ILE A 7 4.64 -8.32 2.86
C ILE A 7 4.53 -7.49 4.14
N MET A 8 5.66 -7.31 4.84
CA MET A 8 5.71 -6.49 6.05
C MET A 8 5.95 -5.00 5.79
N LEU A 9 6.61 -4.64 4.69
CA LEU A 9 6.92 -3.25 4.37
C LEU A 9 6.77 -2.99 2.87
N VAL A 10 5.92 -2.03 2.53
CA VAL A 10 5.83 -1.46 1.18
C VAL A 10 6.30 -0.01 1.24
N VAL A 11 7.33 0.31 0.46
CA VAL A 11 7.76 1.69 0.24
C VAL A 11 7.47 2.04 -1.20
N GLN A 12 6.52 2.94 -1.42
CA GLN A 12 6.22 3.43 -2.76
C GLN A 12 6.64 4.89 -2.91
N TRP A 13 7.70 5.08 -3.68
CA TRP A 13 8.18 6.38 -4.11
C TRP A 13 7.34 6.90 -5.28
N HIS A 14 6.98 8.18 -5.24
CA HIS A 14 6.29 8.91 -6.31
C HIS A 14 4.97 8.27 -6.72
N THR A 15 3.97 8.38 -5.86
CA THR A 15 2.62 7.95 -6.20
C THR A 15 1.74 9.12 -6.61
N SER A 16 1.18 9.05 -7.81
CA SER A 16 0.02 9.82 -8.24
C SER A 16 -1.22 8.96 -7.97
N CYS A 17 -1.89 9.02 -6.82
CA CYS A 17 -2.95 8.02 -6.57
C CYS A 17 -4.20 8.42 -5.80
N ASP A 18 -5.27 7.75 -6.22
CA ASP A 18 -6.42 7.30 -5.45
C ASP A 18 -5.98 6.22 -4.44
N LEU A 19 -6.03 6.58 -3.15
CA LEU A 19 -5.54 5.80 -2.01
C LEU A 19 -6.27 4.44 -1.87
N CYS A 20 -7.54 4.37 -2.28
CA CYS A 20 -8.42 3.22 -2.06
C CYS A 20 -7.91 1.95 -2.76
N ILE A 21 -7.52 2.06 -4.03
CA ILE A 21 -7.03 0.92 -4.82
C ILE A 21 -5.74 0.37 -4.22
N LYS A 22 -4.84 1.26 -3.77
CA LYS A 22 -3.57 0.84 -3.16
C LYS A 22 -3.77 0.18 -1.81
N TRP A 23 -4.71 0.69 -1.01
CA TRP A 23 -5.04 0.09 0.28
C TRP A 23 -5.58 -1.33 0.14
N GLN A 24 -6.44 -1.58 -0.86
CA GLN A 24 -6.94 -2.92 -1.16
C GLN A 24 -5.82 -3.88 -1.56
N CYS A 25 -4.91 -3.47 -2.45
CA CYS A 25 -3.76 -4.30 -2.85
C CYS A 25 -2.82 -4.57 -1.67
N PHE A 26 -2.58 -3.57 -0.81
CA PHE A 26 -1.76 -3.74 0.39
C PHE A 26 -2.40 -4.71 1.39
N GLY A 27 -3.69 -4.55 1.67
CA GLY A 27 -4.43 -5.46 2.54
C GLY A 27 -4.41 -6.92 2.05
N GLN A 28 -4.43 -7.12 0.73
CA GLN A 28 -4.27 -8.47 0.14
C GLN A 28 -2.84 -9.01 0.29
N ALA A 29 -1.82 -8.16 0.24
CA ALA A 29 -0.42 -8.55 0.39
C ALA A 29 -0.02 -8.82 1.86
N ALA A 30 -0.64 -8.11 2.81
CA ALA A 30 -0.50 -8.31 4.24
C ALA A 30 -1.49 -9.38 4.75
N CYS A 31 -1.50 -10.55 4.11
CA CYS A 31 -2.47 -11.61 4.40
C CYS A 31 -2.23 -12.35 5.73
N ASP A 32 -1.07 -12.18 6.35
CA ASP A 32 -0.74 -12.78 7.64
C ASP A 32 -1.12 -11.82 8.77
N PHE A 33 -2.23 -12.13 9.46
CA PHE A 33 -2.75 -11.33 10.57
C PHE A 33 -1.86 -11.34 11.83
N THR A 34 -0.82 -12.17 11.87
CA THR A 34 0.15 -12.17 12.97
C THR A 34 1.27 -11.14 12.78
N LEU A 35 1.37 -10.53 11.59
CA LEU A 35 2.38 -9.55 11.25
C LEU A 35 1.80 -8.14 11.24
N ILE A 36 2.58 -7.18 11.76
CA ILE A 36 2.31 -5.76 11.55
C ILE A 36 2.95 -5.36 10.24
N ALA A 37 2.12 -5.01 9.26
CA ALA A 37 2.57 -4.52 7.96
C ALA A 37 2.50 -3.00 7.90
N ILE A 38 3.52 -2.37 7.30
CA ILE A 38 3.63 -0.91 7.13
C ILE A 38 3.62 -0.57 5.64
N ALA A 39 2.79 0.39 5.26
CA ALA A 39 2.80 0.99 3.92
C ALA A 39 3.23 2.45 4.01
N LEU A 40 4.36 2.78 3.38
CA LEU A 40 4.88 4.15 3.27
C LEU A 40 4.66 4.65 1.84
N PHE A 41 3.76 5.63 1.69
CA PHE A 41 3.48 6.27 0.42
C PHE A 41 4.08 7.67 0.39
N LEU A 42 4.98 7.90 -0.56
CA LEU A 42 5.56 9.22 -0.79
C LEU A 42 4.80 9.83 -1.97
N VAL A 43 3.86 10.70 -1.62
CA VAL A 43 2.90 11.32 -2.52
C VAL A 43 3.30 12.78 -2.73
N GLU A 44 3.18 13.27 -3.96
CA GLU A 44 3.22 14.71 -4.21
C GLU A 44 1.91 15.34 -3.70
N LEU A 45 2.00 16.51 -3.05
CA LEU A 45 0.87 17.19 -2.41
C LEU A 45 -0.35 17.36 -3.33
N MET A 46 -0.10 17.61 -4.62
CA MET A 46 -1.15 17.83 -5.64
C MET A 46 -2.01 16.59 -5.92
N TYR A 47 -1.57 15.40 -5.49
CA TYR A 47 -2.26 14.13 -5.74
C TYR A 47 -2.87 13.53 -4.47
N PHE A 48 -2.72 14.18 -3.32
CA PHE A 48 -3.36 13.77 -2.07
C PHE A 48 -4.76 14.40 -1.98
N ASN A 49 -5.71 13.89 -2.77
CA ASN A 49 -7.11 14.28 -2.69
C ASN A 49 -7.91 13.19 -1.96
N GLU A 50 -8.15 13.41 -0.67
CA GLU A 50 -9.08 12.62 0.16
C GLU A 50 -10.46 13.30 0.20
N THR A 51 -11.08 13.50 -0.97
CA THR A 51 -12.50 13.92 -1.06
C THR A 51 -13.38 12.73 -1.37
#